data_AF-A0A0P0V5V9-F1
#
_entry.id   AF-A0A0P0V5V9-F1
#
_cell.length_a   1.000
_cell.length_b   1.000
_cell.length_c   1.000
_cell.angle_alpha   90.00
_cell.angle_beta   90.00
_cell.angle_gamma   90.00
#
_symmetry.space_group_name_H-M   'P 1'
#
loop_
_entity.id
_entity.type
_entity.pdbx_description
1 polymer ?
#
loop_
_entity_poly.entity_id
_entity_poly.type
_entity_poly.pdbx_seq_one_letter_code
_entity_poly.pdbx_strand_id
1 'polypeptide(L)'
;LTRFLFAELVNNTPLLFEYQSETDTWQSSEAVQAEGASTAAGTEGTFLCAAHAGPDCVMVYSGPGVERPVFFRPRFPHNPNGGGDRLHVYGDGSAAVVRSTVIDEPGRPRVKVVAGVDLYGFGSVVGGDWQLASTVPGELVEGFRKPYAVMTGLLSEREGVVRLVLISNCRGAWDIVWLSYDRARGEWWWVPVPDWGTKGLNVAGIAVSSTFSRLWPPAAASSCTTTTSQ
;
A
#
# COMPACT_ATOMS: atom_id res chain seq x y z
N LEU A 1 4.31 -23.16 12.22
CA LEU A 1 5.41 -22.21 12.03
C LEU A 1 4.88 -20.80 11.89
N THR A 2 5.49 -19.84 12.57
CA THR A 2 5.28 -18.42 12.30
C THR A 2 6.61 -17.79 11.96
N ARG A 3 6.67 -17.08 10.84
CA ARG A 3 7.81 -16.27 10.43
C ARG A 3 7.42 -14.82 10.56
N PHE A 4 8.34 -14.01 11.05
CA PHE A 4 8.20 -12.55 11.04
C PHE A 4 9.32 -11.98 10.17
N LEU A 5 8.96 -11.11 9.25
CA LEU A 5 9.87 -10.51 8.29
C LEU A 5 9.82 -8.99 8.43
N PHE A 6 10.98 -8.34 8.42
CA PHE A 6 11.08 -6.91 8.19
C PHE A 6 12.32 -6.60 7.35
N ALA A 7 12.30 -5.48 6.64
CA ALA A 7 13.41 -5.05 5.80
C ALA A 7 13.85 -3.64 6.20
N GLU A 8 15.14 -3.38 6.15
CA GLU A 8 15.73 -2.09 6.51
C GLU A 8 16.97 -1.79 5.68
N LEU A 9 17.26 -0.51 5.45
CA LEU A 9 18.46 -0.05 4.79
C LEU A 9 19.56 0.25 5.82
N VAL A 10 20.55 -0.63 5.97
CA VAL A 10 21.68 -0.45 6.89
C VAL A 10 22.91 -0.05 6.08
N ASN A 11 23.48 1.13 6.36
CA ASN A 11 24.64 1.67 5.61
C ASN A 11 24.42 1.65 4.08
N ASN A 12 23.21 1.97 3.63
CA ASN A 12 22.80 1.96 2.22
C ASN A 12 22.70 0.55 1.58
N THR A 13 22.79 -0.51 2.38
CA THR A 13 22.57 -1.90 1.96
C THR A 13 21.20 -2.38 2.45
N PRO A 14 20.30 -2.86 1.58
CA PRO A 14 19.02 -3.42 2.02
C PRO A 14 19.24 -4.80 2.65
N LEU A 15 18.79 -4.97 3.88
CA LEU A 15 18.77 -6.26 4.58
C LEU A 15 17.34 -6.73 4.81
N LEU A 16 17.15 -8.04 4.65
CA LEU A 16 15.99 -8.74 5.17
C LEU A 16 16.37 -9.34 6.53
N PHE A 17 15.51 -9.14 7.51
CA PHE A 17 15.57 -9.80 8.80
C PHE A 17 14.40 -10.77 8.92
N GLU A 18 14.72 -11.99 9.33
CA GLU A 18 13.76 -13.06 9.51
C GLU A 18 13.86 -13.63 10.91
N TYR A 19 12.73 -13.67 11.59
CA TYR A 19 12.57 -14.42 12.84
C TYR A 19 11.86 -15.74 12.57
N GLN A 20 12.42 -16.84 13.06
CA GLN A 20 11.85 -18.17 12.97
C GLN A 20 11.38 -18.64 14.36
N SER A 21 10.07 -18.84 14.52
CA SER A 21 9.48 -19.25 15.80
C SER A 21 9.94 -20.63 16.30
N GLU A 22 10.42 -21.49 15.40
CA GLU A 22 10.85 -22.85 15.76
C GLU A 22 12.20 -22.87 16.48
N THR A 23 13.12 -22.04 16.00
CA THR A 23 14.47 -21.93 16.54
C THR A 23 14.60 -20.80 17.54
N ASP A 24 13.59 -19.92 17.62
CA ASP A 24 13.61 -18.67 18.40
C ASP A 24 14.83 -17.80 18.05
N THR A 25 15.18 -17.76 16.76
CA THR A 25 16.35 -17.02 16.28
C THR A 25 16.01 -16.03 15.19
N TRP A 26 16.79 -14.95 15.17
CA TRP A 26 16.85 -14.00 14.07
C TRP A 26 17.97 -14.36 13.11
N GLN A 27 17.69 -14.23 11.82
CA GLN A 27 18.66 -14.30 10.75
C GLN A 27 18.58 -13.03 9.92
N SER A 28 19.71 -12.57 9.40
CA SER A 28 19.77 -11.46 8.46
C SER A 28 20.35 -11.93 7.14
N SER A 29 19.89 -11.33 6.06
CA SER A 29 20.38 -11.61 4.71
C SER A 29 20.43 -10.31 3.92
N GLU A 30 21.61 -9.99 3.40
CA GLU A 30 21.74 -8.89 2.45
C GLU A 30 20.98 -9.22 1.18
N ALA A 31 20.13 -8.27 0.77
CA ALA A 31 19.39 -8.40 -0.47
C ALA A 31 20.30 -8.08 -1.65
N VAL A 32 20.18 -8.87 -2.71
CA VAL A 32 20.89 -8.65 -3.98
C VAL A 32 20.02 -7.81 -4.91
N GLN A 33 20.65 -6.97 -5.73
CA GLN A 33 19.88 -6.16 -6.67
C GLN A 33 19.19 -7.07 -7.69
N ALA A 34 17.95 -6.79 -8.03
CA ALA A 34 17.27 -7.46 -9.14
C ALA A 34 18.04 -7.18 -10.44
N GLU A 35 18.77 -8.18 -10.93
CA GLU A 35 19.22 -8.19 -12.32
C GLU A 35 18.00 -8.54 -13.20
N GLY A 36 17.75 -7.71 -14.22
CA GLY A 36 16.46 -7.67 -14.91
C GLY A 36 15.88 -9.03 -15.36
N ALA A 37 14.54 -9.06 -15.48
CA ALA A 37 13.70 -10.07 -16.15
C ALA A 37 13.79 -11.54 -15.69
N SER A 38 14.65 -11.93 -14.74
CA SER A 38 14.89 -13.37 -14.47
C SER A 38 14.00 -13.99 -13.41
N THR A 39 13.56 -13.22 -12.41
CA THR A 39 12.80 -13.76 -11.27
C THR A 39 11.31 -13.54 -11.46
N ALA A 40 10.57 -14.61 -11.76
CA ALA A 40 9.11 -14.58 -11.72
C ALA A 40 8.63 -14.25 -10.29
N ALA A 41 7.74 -13.26 -10.16
CA ALA A 41 7.10 -12.98 -8.88
C ALA A 41 6.09 -14.10 -8.59
N GLY A 42 6.39 -14.96 -7.62
CA GLY A 42 5.48 -16.00 -7.17
C GLY A 42 4.33 -15.40 -6.37
N THR A 43 3.15 -16.02 -6.43
CA THR A 43 1.96 -15.61 -5.67
C THR A 43 2.12 -15.75 -4.15
N GLU A 44 3.14 -16.48 -3.69
CA GLU A 44 3.45 -16.67 -2.26
C GLU A 44 4.65 -15.82 -1.78
N GLY A 45 5.18 -14.94 -2.63
CA GLY A 45 6.29 -14.08 -2.26
C GLY A 45 5.86 -12.89 -1.41
N THR A 46 6.72 -12.50 -0.47
CA THR A 46 6.54 -11.32 0.39
C THR A 46 7.30 -10.13 -0.18
N PHE A 47 6.63 -8.98 -0.22
CA PHE A 47 7.22 -7.69 -0.59
C PHE A 47 7.26 -6.76 0.61
N LEU A 48 8.43 -6.19 0.90
CA LEU A 48 8.66 -5.30 2.04
C LEU A 48 9.30 -4.00 1.56
N CYS A 49 8.93 -2.88 2.19
CA CYS A 49 9.60 -1.60 1.97
C CYS A 49 10.78 -1.49 2.96
N ALA A 50 12.01 -1.44 2.44
CA ALA A 50 13.22 -1.23 3.25
C ALA A 50 13.53 0.25 3.49
N ALA A 51 13.15 1.12 2.55
CA ALA A 51 13.29 2.56 2.68
C ALA A 51 12.28 3.28 1.77
N HIS A 52 11.80 4.43 2.23
CA HIS A 52 10.90 5.30 1.48
C HIS A 52 11.29 6.78 1.71
N ALA A 53 11.70 7.47 0.65
CA ALA A 53 12.05 8.88 0.68
C ALA A 53 11.49 9.59 -0.58
N GLY A 54 10.40 10.34 -0.42
CA GLY A 54 9.74 11.00 -1.54
C GLY A 54 9.24 9.98 -2.58
N PRO A 55 9.60 10.11 -3.88
CA PRO A 55 9.22 9.14 -4.89
C PRO A 55 10.09 7.86 -4.85
N ASP A 56 11.22 7.89 -4.16
CA ASP A 56 12.17 6.79 -4.13
C ASP A 56 11.79 5.78 -3.05
N CYS A 57 11.62 4.54 -3.46
CA CYS A 57 11.36 3.41 -2.57
C CYS A 57 12.34 2.28 -2.89
N VAL A 58 12.86 1.63 -1.85
CA VAL A 58 13.61 0.38 -1.98
C VAL A 58 12.70 -0.74 -1.49
N MET A 59 12.27 -1.58 -2.41
CA MET A 59 11.48 -2.76 -2.12
C MET A 59 12.39 -3.97 -2.03
N VAL A 60 12.09 -4.87 -1.10
CA VAL A 60 12.73 -6.18 -0.92
C VAL A 60 11.68 -7.26 -1.16
N TYR A 61 12.02 -8.25 -1.97
CA TYR A 61 11.23 -9.44 -2.26
C TYR A 61 11.91 -10.66 -1.67
N SER A 62 11.12 -11.52 -1.02
CA SER A 62 11.52 -12.85 -0.57
C SER A 62 10.40 -13.83 -0.82
N GLY A 63 10.66 -14.94 -1.51
CA GLY A 63 9.62 -15.87 -1.90
C GLY A 63 10.18 -17.16 -2.54
N PRO A 64 9.31 -18.09 -2.93
CA PRO A 64 9.71 -19.33 -3.57
C PRO A 64 10.55 -19.09 -4.83
N GLY A 65 11.55 -19.94 -5.07
CA GLY A 65 12.43 -19.85 -6.24
C GLY A 65 13.51 -18.78 -6.16
N VAL A 66 13.66 -18.11 -5.01
CA VAL A 66 14.68 -17.09 -4.76
C VAL A 66 15.60 -17.53 -3.63
N GLU A 67 16.87 -17.77 -3.94
CA GLU A 67 17.87 -18.21 -2.95
C GLU A 67 18.26 -17.11 -1.96
N ARG A 68 18.26 -15.85 -2.40
CA ARG A 68 18.59 -14.67 -1.58
C ARG A 68 17.58 -13.56 -1.82
N PRO A 69 17.17 -12.81 -0.78
CA PRO A 69 16.22 -11.72 -0.97
C PRO A 69 16.71 -10.76 -2.06
N VAL A 70 15.77 -10.25 -2.86
CA VAL A 70 16.08 -9.39 -3.99
C VAL A 70 15.55 -8.00 -3.70
N PHE A 71 16.34 -6.95 -3.94
CA PHE A 71 15.85 -5.59 -3.85
C PHE A 71 15.77 -4.90 -5.21
N PHE A 72 14.84 -3.96 -5.33
CA PHE A 72 14.66 -3.14 -6.51
C PHE A 72 14.04 -1.79 -6.13
N ARG A 73 14.04 -0.86 -7.08
CA ARG A 73 13.38 0.44 -6.95
C ARG A 73 12.18 0.49 -7.89
N PRO A 74 10.94 0.62 -7.36
CA PRO A 74 9.74 0.75 -8.17
C PRO A 74 9.87 1.82 -9.26
N ARG A 75 9.57 1.45 -10.50
CA ARG A 75 9.39 2.39 -11.60
C ARG A 75 7.93 2.39 -12.01
N PHE A 76 7.28 3.54 -11.83
CA PHE A 76 5.92 3.76 -12.28
C PHE A 76 5.95 4.37 -13.69
N PRO A 77 4.97 4.05 -14.55
CA PRO A 77 4.81 4.71 -15.84
C PRO A 77 4.80 6.22 -15.63
N HIS A 78 5.56 6.94 -16.45
CA HIS A 78 5.61 8.39 -16.38
C HIS A 78 4.21 8.95 -16.66
N ASN A 79 3.56 9.50 -15.64
CA ASN A 79 2.30 10.22 -15.83
C ASN A 79 2.66 11.66 -16.27
N PRO A 80 2.34 12.06 -17.51
CA PRO A 80 2.73 13.36 -18.08
C PRO A 80 2.12 14.56 -17.33
N ASN A 81 1.10 14.35 -16.51
CA ASN A 81 0.53 15.37 -15.62
C ASN A 81 1.33 15.51 -14.29
N GLY A 82 2.61 15.17 -14.32
CA GLY A 82 3.36 14.71 -13.14
C GLY A 82 4.11 15.74 -12.30
N GLY A 83 3.80 17.03 -12.43
CA GLY A 83 4.28 18.05 -11.50
C GLY A 83 3.35 18.17 -10.29
N GLY A 84 3.56 17.34 -9.26
CA GLY A 84 2.72 17.39 -8.06
C GLY A 84 3.26 16.55 -6.91
N ASP A 85 2.79 16.83 -5.69
CA ASP A 85 3.12 16.06 -4.50
C ASP A 85 2.42 14.70 -4.55
N ARG A 86 3.19 13.62 -4.37
CA ARG A 86 2.69 12.25 -4.45
C ARG A 86 3.07 11.48 -3.18
N LEU A 87 2.12 10.70 -2.68
CA LEU A 87 2.37 9.69 -1.65
C LEU A 87 2.28 8.32 -2.32
N HIS A 88 3.34 7.52 -2.19
CA HIS A 88 3.33 6.12 -2.59
C HIS A 88 3.10 5.25 -1.35
N VAL A 89 2.14 4.35 -1.43
CA VAL A 89 1.82 3.39 -0.36
C VAL A 89 1.98 1.99 -0.93
N TYR A 90 2.86 1.18 -0.34
CA TYR A 90 3.18 -0.16 -0.82
C TYR A 90 2.66 -1.22 0.13
N GLY A 91 2.27 -2.37 -0.41
CA GLY A 91 1.89 -3.54 0.39
C GLY A 91 1.33 -4.67 -0.46
N ASP A 92 1.61 -5.90 -0.06
CA ASP A 92 1.08 -7.14 -0.65
C ASP A 92 1.09 -7.14 -2.20
N GLY A 93 2.27 -6.92 -2.77
CA GLY A 93 2.44 -6.95 -4.23
C GLY A 93 1.79 -5.79 -4.99
N SER A 94 1.32 -4.77 -4.28
CA SER A 94 0.53 -3.66 -4.80
C SER A 94 1.15 -2.32 -4.38
N ALA A 95 0.83 -1.26 -5.12
CA ALA A 95 1.18 0.11 -4.75
C ALA A 95 0.04 1.07 -5.09
N ALA A 96 -0.33 1.93 -4.14
CA ALA A 96 -1.22 3.04 -4.38
C ALA A 96 -0.41 4.33 -4.53
N VAL A 97 -0.66 5.09 -5.60
CA VAL A 97 -0.11 6.41 -5.84
C VAL A 97 -1.21 7.43 -5.60
N VAL A 98 -1.13 8.12 -4.48
CA VAL A 98 -2.04 9.23 -4.12
C VAL A 98 -1.45 10.50 -4.70
N ARG A 99 -2.17 11.12 -5.63
CA ARG A 99 -1.81 12.41 -6.25
C ARG A 99 -2.53 13.53 -5.53
N SER A 100 -1.81 14.61 -5.24
CA SER A 100 -2.38 15.73 -4.51
C SER A 100 -2.11 17.07 -5.17
N THR A 101 -3.10 17.95 -5.05
CA THR A 101 -3.00 19.35 -5.48
C THR A 101 -2.74 20.21 -4.26
N VAL A 102 -1.82 21.15 -4.41
CA VAL A 102 -1.48 22.12 -3.38
C VAL A 102 -2.51 23.24 -3.41
N ILE A 103 -3.02 23.59 -2.24
CA ILE A 103 -3.81 24.80 -2.05
C ILE A 103 -2.90 25.78 -1.33
N ASP A 104 -2.47 26.81 -2.06
CA ASP A 104 -1.63 27.89 -1.54
C ASP A 104 -2.51 29.12 -1.30
N GLU A 105 -2.73 29.44 -0.03
CA GLU A 105 -3.50 30.61 0.40
C GLU A 105 -2.55 31.61 1.10
N PRO A 106 -2.49 32.88 0.66
CA PRO A 106 -1.64 33.89 1.29
C PRO A 106 -1.89 33.98 2.80
N GLY A 107 -0.83 33.87 3.59
CA GLY A 107 -0.90 33.98 5.06
C GLY A 107 -1.35 32.72 5.79
N ARG A 108 -1.51 31.58 5.09
CA ARG A 108 -1.85 30.29 5.71
C ARG A 108 -0.78 29.24 5.41
N PRO A 109 -0.55 28.27 6.33
CA PRO A 109 0.29 27.13 6.03
C PRO A 109 -0.22 26.38 4.81
N ARG A 110 0.70 26.03 3.90
CA ARG A 110 0.44 25.24 2.70
C ARG A 110 -0.25 23.93 3.07
N VAL A 111 -1.43 23.67 2.49
CA VAL A 111 -2.17 22.42 2.63
C VAL A 111 -2.34 21.75 1.28
N LYS A 112 -2.67 20.47 1.29
CA LYS A 112 -2.85 19.63 0.11
C LYS A 112 -4.24 19.02 0.12
N VAL A 113 -4.77 18.71 -1.05
CA VAL A 113 -6.00 17.91 -1.19
C VAL A 113 -5.72 16.76 -2.14
N VAL A 114 -6.32 15.60 -1.86
CA VAL A 114 -6.23 14.46 -2.77
C VAL A 114 -6.96 14.83 -4.06
N ALA A 115 -6.27 14.62 -5.18
CA ALA A 115 -6.78 14.87 -6.53
C ALA A 115 -7.03 13.56 -7.31
N GLY A 116 -6.45 12.45 -6.85
CA GLY A 116 -6.73 11.13 -7.40
C GLY A 116 -5.87 10.05 -6.76
N VAL A 117 -6.29 8.81 -6.93
CA VAL A 117 -5.59 7.63 -6.42
C VAL A 117 -5.53 6.59 -7.53
N ASP A 118 -4.32 6.15 -7.86
CA ASP A 118 -4.08 5.08 -8.81
C ASP A 118 -3.55 3.86 -8.06
N LEU A 119 -4.05 2.68 -8.41
CA LEU A 119 -3.57 1.39 -7.91
C LEU A 119 -2.75 0.71 -9.00
N TYR A 120 -1.56 0.27 -8.60
CA TYR A 120 -0.63 -0.48 -9.43
C TYR A 120 -0.38 -1.86 -8.83
N GLY A 121 -0.12 -2.82 -9.70
CA GLY A 121 0.38 -4.15 -9.33
C GLY A 121 1.74 -4.42 -9.96
N PHE A 122 2.47 -5.37 -9.38
CA PHE A 122 3.63 -5.94 -10.06
C PHE A 122 3.22 -6.61 -11.38
N GLY A 123 4.04 -6.44 -12.41
CA GLY A 123 4.02 -7.35 -13.56
C GLY A 123 4.48 -8.75 -13.17
N SER A 124 4.62 -9.65 -14.14
CA SER A 124 5.02 -11.05 -13.92
C SER A 124 6.46 -11.23 -13.40
N VAL A 125 7.25 -10.17 -13.25
CA VAL A 125 8.67 -10.20 -12.93
C VAL A 125 9.00 -9.26 -11.76
N VAL A 126 9.75 -9.77 -10.78
CA VAL A 126 10.31 -8.97 -9.67
C VAL A 126 11.23 -7.87 -10.21
N GLY A 127 11.04 -6.63 -9.75
CA GLY A 127 11.81 -5.47 -10.22
C GLY A 127 11.43 -4.97 -11.62
N GLY A 128 10.41 -5.57 -12.25
CA GLY A 128 9.80 -5.06 -13.47
C GLY A 128 9.01 -3.77 -13.27
N ASP A 129 8.51 -3.23 -14.38
CA ASP A 129 7.71 -2.00 -14.34
C ASP A 129 6.33 -2.26 -13.72
N TRP A 130 5.85 -1.28 -12.97
CA TRP A 130 4.54 -1.35 -12.34
C TRP A 130 3.44 -1.09 -13.35
N GLN A 131 2.39 -1.89 -13.32
CA GLN A 131 1.27 -1.78 -14.24
C GLN A 131 0.06 -1.18 -13.52
N LEU A 132 -0.58 -0.19 -14.14
CA LEU A 132 -1.80 0.40 -13.63
C LEU A 132 -2.89 -0.68 -13.62
N ALA A 133 -3.37 -1.02 -12.43
CA ALA A 133 -4.43 -1.99 -12.24
C ALA A 133 -5.80 -1.31 -12.25
N SER A 134 -5.93 -0.14 -11.60
CA SER A 134 -7.18 0.61 -11.55
C SER A 134 -6.95 2.05 -11.06
N THR A 135 -7.88 2.95 -11.34
CA THR A 135 -7.92 4.30 -10.78
C THR A 135 -9.21 4.46 -9.99
N VAL A 136 -9.12 5.04 -8.80
CA VAL A 136 -10.29 5.30 -7.96
C VAL A 136 -11.22 6.29 -8.69
N PRO A 137 -12.53 5.97 -8.84
CA PRO A 137 -13.51 6.86 -9.44
C PRO A 137 -13.49 8.26 -8.82
N GLY A 138 -13.57 9.30 -9.67
CA GLY A 138 -13.50 10.69 -9.22
C GLY A 138 -14.59 11.05 -8.20
N GLU A 139 -15.79 10.48 -8.33
CA GLU A 139 -16.89 10.65 -7.38
C GLU A 139 -16.54 10.13 -5.97
N LEU A 140 -15.81 9.02 -5.87
CA LEU A 140 -15.31 8.52 -4.58
C LEU A 140 -14.24 9.45 -4.03
N VAL A 141 -13.33 9.93 -4.88
CA VAL A 141 -12.28 10.89 -4.47
C VAL A 141 -12.89 12.16 -3.90
N GLU A 142 -13.88 12.75 -4.58
CA GLU A 142 -14.58 13.94 -4.07
C GLU A 142 -15.30 13.66 -2.75
N GLY A 143 -15.81 12.44 -2.53
CA GLY A 143 -16.46 12.04 -1.29
C GLY A 143 -15.58 12.14 -0.03
N PHE A 144 -14.27 11.91 -0.16
CA PHE A 144 -13.32 12.04 0.95
C PHE A 144 -12.33 13.20 0.78
N ARG A 145 -12.56 14.09 -0.19
CA ARG A 145 -11.65 15.19 -0.50
C ARG A 145 -11.64 16.20 0.64
N LYS A 146 -10.55 16.20 1.42
CA LYS A 146 -10.33 17.12 2.53
C LYS A 146 -8.90 17.69 2.53
N PRO A 147 -8.70 18.91 3.05
CA PRO A 147 -7.35 19.45 3.23
C PRO A 147 -6.55 18.62 4.24
N TYR A 148 -5.27 18.38 3.92
CA TYR A 148 -4.32 17.73 4.79
C TYR A 148 -2.94 18.41 4.74
N ALA A 149 -2.19 18.30 5.84
CA ALA A 149 -0.80 18.74 5.92
C ALA A 149 0.16 17.54 5.78
N VAL A 150 -0.14 16.45 6.48
CA VAL A 150 0.60 15.17 6.43
C VAL A 150 -0.38 14.04 6.16
N MET A 151 0.06 13.05 5.38
CA MET A 151 -0.69 11.84 5.10
C MET A 151 0.26 10.64 5.06
N THR A 152 -0.20 9.52 5.57
CA THR A 152 0.44 8.20 5.42
C THR A 152 -0.63 7.20 4.99
N GLY A 153 -0.22 5.99 4.61
CA GLY A 153 -1.16 4.94 4.30
C GLY A 153 -0.64 3.54 4.55
N LEU A 154 -1.56 2.59 4.51
CA LEU A 154 -1.33 1.16 4.48
C LEU A 154 -2.05 0.57 3.28
N LEU A 155 -1.38 -0.36 2.60
CA LEU A 155 -1.98 -1.18 1.55
C LEU A 155 -1.88 -2.64 1.96
N SER A 156 -2.96 -3.39 1.77
CA SER A 156 -2.96 -4.84 1.98
C SER A 156 -3.90 -5.54 1.01
N GLU A 157 -3.55 -6.76 0.60
CA GLU A 157 -4.36 -7.61 -0.25
C GLU A 157 -4.74 -8.87 0.52
N ARG A 158 -6.01 -9.23 0.45
CA ARG A 158 -6.50 -10.50 0.96
C ARG A 158 -7.71 -10.95 0.17
N GLU A 159 -7.68 -12.20 -0.27
CA GLU A 159 -8.79 -12.89 -0.96
C GLU A 159 -9.23 -12.13 -2.24
N GLY A 160 -8.27 -11.58 -2.98
CA GLY A 160 -8.49 -10.83 -4.21
C GLY A 160 -8.91 -9.37 -3.99
N VAL A 161 -9.01 -8.92 -2.74
CA VAL A 161 -9.43 -7.55 -2.40
C VAL A 161 -8.25 -6.75 -1.87
N VAL A 162 -7.90 -5.69 -2.60
CA VAL A 162 -6.87 -4.72 -2.17
C VAL A 162 -7.54 -3.64 -1.32
N ARG A 163 -6.97 -3.35 -0.16
CA ARG A 163 -7.47 -2.37 0.81
C ARG A 163 -6.42 -1.30 1.03
N LEU A 164 -6.81 -0.06 0.81
CA LEU A 164 -5.99 1.13 1.05
C LEU A 164 -6.60 1.91 2.21
N VAL A 165 -5.83 2.06 3.29
CA VAL A 165 -6.19 2.94 4.40
C VAL A 165 -5.26 4.14 4.36
N LEU A 166 -5.81 5.35 4.23
CA LEU A 166 -5.10 6.60 4.33
C LEU A 166 -5.41 7.27 5.66
N ILE A 167 -4.37 7.74 6.34
CA ILE A 167 -4.51 8.49 7.58
C ILE A 167 -3.88 9.85 7.34
N SER A 168 -4.66 10.91 7.54
CA SER A 168 -4.21 12.28 7.30
C SER A 168 -4.39 13.16 8.53
N ASN A 169 -3.58 14.20 8.62
CA ASN A 169 -3.69 15.23 9.64
C ASN A 169 -3.66 16.62 9.01
N CYS A 170 -4.58 17.47 9.44
CA CYS A 170 -4.56 18.90 9.15
C CYS A 170 -4.75 19.69 10.45
N ARG A 171 -3.69 20.35 10.93
CA ARG A 171 -3.74 21.23 12.12
C ARG A 171 -4.34 20.53 13.35
N GLY A 172 -4.00 19.25 13.55
CA GLY A 172 -4.49 18.46 14.68
C GLY A 172 -5.86 17.80 14.48
N ALA A 173 -6.54 18.04 13.34
CA ALA A 173 -7.70 17.26 12.92
C ALA A 173 -7.22 16.04 12.13
N TRP A 174 -7.59 14.84 12.60
CA TRP A 174 -7.25 13.58 11.95
C TRP A 174 -8.42 13.08 11.10
N ASP A 175 -8.11 12.42 9.98
CA ASP A 175 -9.10 11.81 9.09
C ASP A 175 -8.59 10.46 8.59
N ILE A 176 -9.49 9.48 8.47
CA ILE A 176 -9.20 8.14 7.98
C ILE A 176 -10.07 7.87 6.76
N VAL A 177 -9.44 7.51 5.64
CA VAL A 177 -10.10 7.08 4.42
C VAL A 177 -9.78 5.61 4.20
N TRP A 178 -10.79 4.78 4.01
CA TRP A 178 -10.62 3.36 3.72
C TRP A 178 -11.24 3.01 2.38
N LEU A 179 -10.41 2.73 1.39
CA LEU A 179 -10.84 2.28 0.07
C LEU A 179 -10.59 0.78 -0.08
N SER A 180 -11.49 0.10 -0.77
CA SER A 180 -11.32 -1.30 -1.13
C SER A 180 -11.56 -1.48 -2.62
N TYR A 181 -10.75 -2.34 -3.25
CA TYR A 181 -10.82 -2.69 -4.66
C TYR A 181 -10.94 -4.21 -4.79
N ASP A 182 -12.04 -4.67 -5.35
CA ASP A 182 -12.24 -6.07 -5.71
C ASP A 182 -11.62 -6.31 -7.09
N ARG A 183 -10.54 -7.10 -7.15
CA ARG A 183 -9.85 -7.39 -8.41
C ARG A 183 -10.69 -8.24 -9.37
N ALA A 184 -11.56 -9.10 -8.85
CA ALA A 184 -12.39 -9.96 -9.68
C ALA A 184 -13.51 -9.16 -10.36
N ARG A 185 -14.06 -8.16 -9.65
CA ARG A 185 -15.14 -7.30 -10.16
C ARG A 185 -14.62 -6.04 -10.87
N GLY A 186 -13.40 -5.62 -10.58
CA GLY A 186 -12.86 -4.35 -11.07
C GLY A 186 -13.53 -3.14 -10.43
N GLU A 187 -14.08 -3.29 -9.23
CA GLU A 187 -14.92 -2.29 -8.56
C GLU A 187 -14.23 -1.71 -7.33
N TRP A 188 -14.39 -0.39 -7.13
CA TRP A 188 -13.99 0.31 -5.92
C TRP A 188 -15.20 0.59 -5.03
N TRP A 189 -14.99 0.58 -3.72
CA TRP A 189 -15.92 1.18 -2.77
C TRP A 189 -15.18 1.84 -1.61
N TRP A 190 -15.84 2.86 -1.05
CA TRP A 190 -15.40 3.53 0.17
C TRP A 190 -16.07 2.83 1.37
N VAL A 191 -15.23 2.36 2.29
CA VAL A 191 -15.67 1.75 3.54
C VAL A 191 -15.84 2.87 4.58
N PRO A 192 -17.05 3.05 5.15
CA PRO A 192 -17.26 4.05 6.19
C PRO A 192 -16.48 3.65 7.44
N VAL A 193 -15.67 4.58 7.94
CA VAL A 193 -14.94 4.45 9.21
C VAL A 193 -15.64 5.35 10.22
N PRO A 194 -15.83 4.92 11.48
CA PRO A 194 -16.38 5.80 12.51
C PRO A 194 -15.60 7.11 12.59
N ASP A 195 -16.29 8.24 12.76
CA ASP A 195 -15.64 9.49 13.14
C ASP A 195 -15.29 9.42 14.62
N TRP A 196 -14.00 9.40 14.92
CA TRP A 196 -13.50 9.31 16.29
C TRP A 196 -13.35 10.69 16.96
N GLY A 197 -13.61 11.79 16.23
CA GLY A 197 -13.52 13.15 16.76
C GLY A 197 -12.14 13.50 17.32
N THR A 198 -11.09 12.78 16.88
CA THR A 198 -9.76 12.85 17.48
C THR A 198 -9.09 14.17 17.12
N LYS A 199 -8.90 15.02 18.14
CA LYS A 199 -8.17 16.29 18.07
C LYS A 199 -6.91 16.18 18.90
N GLY A 200 -5.76 16.52 18.32
CA GLY A 200 -4.49 16.53 19.04
C GLY A 200 -3.28 16.39 18.13
N LEU A 201 -2.13 16.88 18.60
CA LEU A 201 -0.85 16.83 17.87
C LEU A 201 -0.13 15.48 18.00
N ASN A 202 -0.45 14.69 19.03
CA ASN A 202 0.25 13.45 19.37
C ASN A 202 -0.67 12.25 19.25
N VAL A 203 -0.75 11.69 18.05
CA VAL A 203 -1.05 10.27 17.89
C VAL A 203 0.29 9.58 17.74
N ALA A 204 0.84 9.08 18.85
CA ALA A 204 2.18 8.47 18.94
C ALA A 204 2.25 7.05 18.31
N GLY A 205 1.41 6.78 17.31
CA GLY A 205 1.35 5.51 16.60
C GLY A 205 -0.07 4.97 16.49
N ILE A 206 -0.71 5.20 15.34
CA ILE A 206 -1.71 4.23 14.87
C ILE A 206 -0.91 3.14 14.18
N ALA A 207 -0.80 1.99 14.83
CA ALA A 207 -0.33 0.77 14.18
C ALA A 207 -1.55 0.12 13.52
N VAL A 208 -1.73 0.32 12.21
CA VAL A 208 -2.70 -0.46 11.44
C VAL A 208 -2.05 -1.82 11.17
N SER A 209 -2.37 -2.80 12.00
CA SER A 209 -1.92 -4.17 11.79
C SER A 209 -2.78 -4.85 10.73
N SER A 210 -2.20 -5.71 9.89
CA SER A 210 -2.95 -6.60 8.98
C SER A 210 -3.97 -7.51 9.70
N THR A 211 -3.89 -7.63 11.04
CA THR A 211 -4.91 -8.28 11.88
C THR A 211 -6.24 -7.52 11.96
N PHE A 212 -6.32 -6.26 11.51
CA PHE A 212 -7.60 -5.53 11.34
C PHE A 212 -8.58 -6.28 10.42
N SER A 213 -8.10 -7.21 9.61
CA SER A 213 -8.93 -8.10 8.77
C SER A 213 -9.84 -9.05 9.55
N ARG A 214 -9.60 -9.31 10.85
CA ARG A 214 -10.46 -10.18 11.68
C ARG A 214 -11.70 -9.48 12.24
N LEU A 215 -11.75 -8.16 12.19
CA LEU A 215 -12.89 -7.37 12.64
C LEU A 215 -13.94 -7.13 11.53
N TRP A 216 -13.74 -7.72 10.34
CA TRP A 216 -14.58 -7.44 9.19
C TRP A 216 -15.57 -8.59 8.89
N PRO A 217 -16.84 -8.27 8.54
CA PRO A 217 -17.77 -9.29 8.07
C PRO A 217 -17.20 -10.03 6.86
N PRO A 218 -17.38 -11.35 6.76
CA PRO A 218 -17.02 -12.07 5.55
C PRO A 218 -17.71 -11.44 4.34
N ALA A 219 -17.05 -11.48 3.17
CA ALA A 219 -17.66 -11.08 1.91
C ALA A 219 -19.02 -11.78 1.79
N ALA A 220 -20.07 -11.03 1.44
CA ALA A 220 -21.40 -11.60 1.27
C ALA A 220 -21.30 -12.75 0.26
N ALA A 221 -21.74 -13.95 0.68
CA ALA A 221 -21.73 -15.12 -0.18
C ALA A 221 -22.47 -14.80 -1.47
N SER A 222 -21.82 -15.01 -2.61
CA SER A 222 -22.47 -14.95 -3.92
C SER A 222 -23.70 -15.85 -3.89
N SER A 223 -24.88 -15.25 -3.97
CA SER A 223 -26.13 -15.98 -4.17
C SER A 223 -26.15 -16.49 -5.60
N CYS A 224 -25.57 -17.66 -5.80
CA CYS A 224 -25.77 -18.42 -7.02
C CYS A 224 -27.18 -19.03 -6.95
N THR A 225 -28.19 -18.29 -7.40
CA THR A 225 -29.52 -18.86 -7.67
C THR A 225 -29.39 -19.83 -8.84
N THR A 226 -29.26 -21.12 -8.53
CA THR A 226 -29.49 -22.18 -9.50
C THR A 226 -30.99 -22.32 -9.68
N THR A 227 -31.54 -21.69 -10.72
CA THR A 227 -32.91 -21.93 -11.14
C THR A 227 -32.98 -23.32 -11.77
N THR A 228 -33.46 -24.31 -11.02
CA THR A 228 -33.86 -25.60 -11.58
C THR A 228 -35.32 -25.48 -12.02
N SER A 229 -35.55 -25.41 -13.33
CA SER A 229 -36.88 -25.59 -13.91
C SER A 229 -37.21 -27.09 -13.94
N GLN A 230 -38.29 -27.49 -13.27
CA GLN A 230 -39.06 -28.68 -13.63
C GLN A 230 -40.19 -28.28 -14.59
#